data_AF-A0A1B9I2Q2-F1
#
_entry.id   AF-A0A1B9I2Q2-F1
#
_cell.length_a   1.000
_cell.length_b   1.000
_cell.length_c   1.000
_cell.angle_alpha   90.00
_cell.angle_beta   90.00
_cell.angle_gamma   90.00
#
_symmetry.space_group_name_H-M   'P 1'
#
loop_
_entity.id
_entity.type
_entity.pdbx_description
1 polymer ?
#
loop_
_entity_poly.entity_id
_entity_poly.type
_entity_poly.pdbx_seq_one_letter_code
_entity_poly.pdbx_strand_id
1 'polypeptide(L)'
;MSDLEETEPRKSTSTLLNGNHTFPTFYACYLLRSKATPNSNRTYVGSTPNPPRRIRQHNGELKQGAWKTSKHRPWEMQMIVYGFPSKLTALQFEWAWQKPELSRHLRNTDPHTGEDNGPIFSKDAKRNWVERKLAVAHALLTTSPFNRLPLHLRFFVQEVHDMFQNLEVRDSCPGSSKRTKKTTNHAWTPLPLPETVTSILDLGGVSGSTGLRRQSTQGVQSVDGPIDVNDTAFRQGQSVWGKWKIMEQKNLETQGLKCDECHEKVDHSKHLSFALCPLDPACMYKAHLPCLATMFLEQTSHVLPRSGMCPSCGGNLEWGQVIRACYARLEGIQREHEEALKVAKKAVRRSQRRKKDTAITEDEEEPSEASPVAHKIGSIMLDTPPKHGLNRTPSDILDEEASTRAKRIAQDDNSDEEEWQTFEKKMMSIP
;
A
#
# COMPACT_ATOMS: atom_id res chain seq x y z
N MET A 1 3.26 -50.65 -5.32
CA MET A 1 2.12 -49.83 -4.84
C MET A 1 2.55 -49.20 -3.52
N SER A 2 3.03 -47.97 -3.58
CA SER A 2 3.30 -47.14 -2.41
C SER A 2 2.79 -45.75 -2.78
N ASP A 3 1.59 -45.45 -2.31
CA ASP A 3 0.93 -44.17 -2.49
C ASP A 3 1.77 -43.10 -1.80
N LEU A 4 2.40 -42.23 -2.60
CA LEU A 4 2.98 -40.99 -2.12
C LEU A 4 1.83 -39.99 -2.01
N GLU A 5 1.25 -39.87 -0.81
CA GLU A 5 0.39 -38.74 -0.46
C GLU A 5 1.20 -37.45 -0.62
N GLU A 6 0.88 -36.70 -1.67
CA GLU A 6 1.38 -35.36 -1.93
C GLU A 6 0.80 -34.43 -0.85
N THR A 7 1.51 -34.30 0.27
CA THR A 7 1.12 -33.38 1.34
C THR A 7 1.16 -31.95 0.80
N GLU A 8 -0.01 -31.33 0.69
CA GLU A 8 -0.20 -29.93 0.30
C GLU A 8 0.80 -29.01 1.05
N PRO A 9 1.61 -28.20 0.34
CA PRO A 9 2.63 -27.38 0.97
C PRO A 9 1.99 -26.36 1.93
N ARG A 10 2.53 -26.28 3.16
CA ARG A 10 2.10 -25.31 4.17
C ARG A 10 2.10 -23.90 3.57
N LYS A 11 0.92 -23.30 3.46
CA LYS A 11 0.73 -21.93 2.96
C LYS A 11 1.50 -20.95 3.85
N SER A 12 2.56 -20.37 3.31
CA SER A 12 3.33 -19.37 4.03
C SER A 12 2.53 -18.08 4.17
N THR A 13 2.62 -17.46 5.35
CA THR A 13 2.07 -16.12 5.64
C THR A 13 3.01 -15.00 5.16
N SER A 14 4.19 -15.34 4.65
CA SER A 14 5.13 -14.37 4.10
C SER A 14 4.55 -13.72 2.85
N THR A 15 4.52 -12.38 2.83
CA THR A 15 4.23 -11.61 1.63
C THR A 15 5.31 -11.73 0.56
N LEU A 16 6.47 -12.31 0.89
CA LEU A 16 7.61 -12.51 -0.01
C LEU A 16 7.57 -13.86 -0.73
N LEU A 17 6.67 -14.78 -0.33
CA LEU A 17 6.54 -16.09 -0.95
C LEU A 17 5.40 -16.12 -1.99
N ASN A 18 5.54 -17.02 -2.97
CA ASN A 18 4.81 -17.08 -4.23
C ASN A 18 3.35 -16.60 -4.18
N GLY A 19 3.06 -15.51 -4.89
CA GLY A 19 1.70 -15.03 -5.15
C GLY A 19 1.01 -14.28 -4.01
N ASN A 20 1.64 -14.14 -2.84
CA ASN A 20 1.02 -13.49 -1.68
C ASN A 20 1.12 -11.95 -1.66
N HIS A 21 1.95 -11.37 -2.52
CA HIS A 21 2.07 -9.93 -2.60
C HIS A 21 0.84 -9.32 -3.28
N THR A 22 0.30 -8.27 -2.66
CA THR A 22 -0.77 -7.45 -3.22
C THR A 22 -0.31 -6.00 -3.20
N PHE A 23 -0.54 -5.28 -4.30
CA PHE A 23 -0.36 -3.83 -4.35
C PHE A 23 -1.59 -3.19 -3.70
N PRO A 24 -1.47 -2.59 -2.51
CA PRO A 24 -2.63 -2.09 -1.78
C PRO A 24 -3.32 -0.94 -2.56
N THR A 25 -4.64 -0.84 -2.45
CA THR A 25 -5.39 0.31 -2.98
C THR A 25 -4.94 1.60 -2.30
N PHE A 26 -4.68 1.50 -1.00
CA PHE A 26 -4.15 2.57 -0.18
C PHE A 26 -3.42 2.00 1.03
N TYR A 27 -2.28 2.59 1.35
CA TYR A 27 -1.60 2.33 2.62
C TYR A 27 -0.82 3.57 3.03
N ALA A 28 -0.86 3.90 4.32
CA ALA A 28 -0.23 5.09 4.85
C ALA A 28 0.42 4.85 6.22
N CYS A 29 1.49 5.59 6.47
CA CYS A 29 2.03 5.85 7.80
C CYS A 29 1.55 7.23 8.24
N TYR A 30 1.12 7.40 9.48
CA TYR A 30 0.52 8.63 9.98
C TYR A 30 1.17 9.12 11.26
N LEU A 31 1.10 10.44 11.46
CA LEU A 31 1.46 11.13 12.69
C LEU A 31 0.20 11.64 13.37
N LEU A 32 -0.01 11.25 14.62
CA LEU A 32 -1.04 11.81 15.50
C LEU A 32 -0.40 12.74 16.53
N ARG A 33 -1.16 13.75 16.95
CA ARG A 33 -0.88 14.56 18.13
C ARG A 33 -2.10 14.49 19.05
N SER A 34 -1.86 14.32 20.35
CA SER A 34 -2.93 14.40 21.34
C SER A 34 -3.36 15.85 21.54
N LYS A 35 -4.66 16.10 21.54
CA LYS A 35 -5.30 17.38 21.88
C LYS A 35 -5.88 17.39 23.29
N ALA A 36 -5.47 16.45 24.16
CA ALA A 36 -5.94 16.38 25.54
C ALA A 36 -5.60 17.64 26.36
N THR A 37 -4.52 18.34 26.00
CA THR A 37 -4.18 19.67 26.52
C THR A 37 -3.75 20.59 25.37
N PRO A 38 -3.94 21.91 25.47
CA PRO A 38 -3.55 22.86 24.40
C PRO A 38 -2.06 22.76 24.02
N ASN A 39 -1.19 22.52 25.00
CA ASN A 39 0.26 22.46 24.83
C ASN A 39 0.81 21.03 24.78
N SER A 40 -0.02 20.06 24.43
CA SER A 40 0.41 18.67 24.36
C SER A 40 1.42 18.45 23.23
N ASN A 41 2.59 17.94 23.61
CA ASN A 41 3.64 17.45 22.72
C ASN A 41 3.62 15.92 22.60
N ARG A 42 2.48 15.28 22.91
CA ARG A 42 2.37 13.83 22.80
C ARG A 42 2.02 13.45 21.37
N THR A 43 2.98 12.84 20.68
CA THR A 43 2.75 12.27 19.36
C THR A 43 2.61 10.74 19.39
N TYR A 44 1.97 10.20 18.37
CA TYR A 44 1.96 8.78 18.06
C TYR A 44 2.18 8.58 16.56
N VAL A 45 3.03 7.63 16.17
CA VAL A 45 3.22 7.23 14.78
C VAL A 45 2.66 5.83 14.62
N GLY A 46 1.92 5.60 13.55
CA GLY A 46 1.40 4.27 13.21
C GLY A 46 1.19 4.09 11.71
N SER A 47 0.70 2.93 11.28
CA SER A 47 0.31 2.68 9.90
C SER A 47 -1.11 2.11 9.74
N THR A 48 -1.73 2.35 8.60
CA THR A 48 -3.12 1.92 8.29
C THR A 48 -3.42 1.92 6.79
N PRO A 49 -4.24 0.97 6.30
CA PRO A 49 -4.84 1.05 4.96
C PRO A 49 -6.09 1.96 4.92
N ASN A 50 -6.63 2.37 6.08
CA ASN A 50 -7.83 3.19 6.15
C ASN A 50 -7.71 4.25 7.27
N PRO A 51 -7.19 5.45 6.95
CA PRO A 51 -7.03 6.54 7.92
C PRO A 51 -8.34 7.04 8.57
N PRO A 52 -9.45 7.24 7.82
CA PRO A 52 -10.74 7.63 8.42
C PRO A 52 -11.24 6.66 9.48
N ARG A 53 -11.14 5.34 9.21
CA ARG A 53 -11.49 4.31 10.19
C ARG A 53 -10.52 4.35 11.37
N ARG A 54 -9.21 4.44 11.11
CA ARG A 54 -8.18 4.32 12.14
C ARG A 54 -8.22 5.46 13.17
N ILE A 55 -8.47 6.70 12.75
CA ILE A 55 -8.56 7.82 13.71
C ILE A 55 -9.72 7.64 14.70
N ARG A 56 -10.86 7.11 14.23
CA ARG A 56 -12.02 6.79 15.05
C ARG A 56 -11.75 5.68 16.06
N GLN A 57 -10.93 4.69 15.69
CA GLN A 57 -10.45 3.65 16.61
C GLN A 57 -9.55 4.25 17.72
N HIS A 58 -8.63 5.14 17.36
CA HIS A 58 -7.78 5.83 18.35
C HIS A 58 -8.62 6.68 19.32
N ASN A 59 -9.65 7.34 18.83
CA ASN A 59 -10.58 8.15 19.64
C ASN A 59 -11.64 7.34 20.38
N GLY A 60 -11.69 6.01 20.21
CA GLY A 60 -12.58 5.13 20.94
C GLY A 60 -14.02 5.08 20.42
N GLU A 61 -14.31 5.71 19.28
CA GLU A 61 -15.60 5.59 18.60
C GLU A 61 -15.81 4.20 17.99
N LEU A 62 -14.72 3.52 17.64
CA LEU A 62 -14.70 2.17 17.10
C LEU A 62 -13.81 1.25 17.95
N LYS A 63 -14.14 -0.04 17.96
CA LYS A 63 -13.31 -1.08 18.61
C LYS A 63 -11.97 -1.28 17.87
N GLN A 64 -11.00 -1.92 18.53
CA GLN A 64 -9.63 -2.17 18.03
C GLN A 64 -8.74 -0.92 17.88
N GLY A 65 -8.78 -0.01 18.87
CA GLY A 65 -7.80 1.07 18.99
C GLY A 65 -6.50 0.60 19.63
N ALA A 66 -5.36 1.18 19.25
CA ALA A 66 -4.08 0.85 19.86
C ALA A 66 -4.09 1.17 21.37
N TRP A 67 -3.62 0.24 22.21
CA TRP A 67 -3.65 0.42 23.67
C TRP A 67 -2.95 1.71 24.13
N LYS A 68 -1.81 2.05 23.50
CA LYS A 68 -1.04 3.28 23.79
C LYS A 68 -1.81 4.58 23.54
N THR A 69 -2.83 4.52 22.69
CA THR A 69 -3.71 5.65 22.35
C THR A 69 -5.07 5.60 23.04
N SER A 70 -5.31 4.61 23.90
CA SER A 70 -6.53 4.53 24.70
C SER A 70 -6.70 5.73 25.64
N LYS A 71 -5.57 6.29 26.11
CA LYS A 71 -5.48 7.51 26.92
C LYS A 71 -5.10 8.71 26.05
N HIS A 72 -5.23 9.91 26.61
CA HIS A 72 -4.86 11.19 25.97
C HIS A 72 -5.63 11.47 24.67
N ARG A 73 -6.88 11.03 24.60
CA ARG A 73 -7.84 11.44 23.59
C ARG A 73 -8.29 12.89 23.84
N PRO A 74 -8.80 13.60 22.82
CA PRO A 74 -8.84 13.17 21.42
C PRO A 74 -7.46 13.27 20.76
N TRP A 75 -7.21 12.38 19.80
CA TRP A 75 -6.08 12.41 18.89
C TRP A 75 -6.49 13.11 17.60
N GLU A 76 -5.61 13.95 17.08
CA GLU A 76 -5.75 14.61 15.78
C GLU A 76 -4.66 14.10 14.83
N MET A 77 -5.05 13.65 13.65
CA MET A 77 -4.10 13.25 12.61
C MET A 77 -3.47 14.50 11.99
N GLN A 78 -2.16 14.65 12.17
CA GLN A 78 -1.40 15.82 11.72
C GLN A 78 -1.00 15.70 10.26
N MET A 79 -0.47 14.53 9.88
CA MET A 79 -0.04 14.22 8.52
C MET A 79 -0.06 12.71 8.25
N ILE A 80 -0.05 12.35 6.97
CA ILE A 80 0.23 11.00 6.48
C ILE A 80 1.31 11.02 5.40
N VAL A 81 2.09 9.94 5.36
CA VAL A 81 2.90 9.50 4.23
C VAL A 81 2.15 8.32 3.60
N TYR A 82 1.85 8.36 2.31
CA TYR A 82 1.05 7.33 1.63
C TYR A 82 1.60 6.99 0.24
N GLY A 83 1.06 5.94 -0.38
CA GLY A 83 1.55 5.43 -1.67
C GLY A 83 2.49 4.21 -1.55
N PHE A 84 2.56 3.60 -0.37
CA PHE A 84 3.41 2.42 -0.17
C PHE A 84 3.00 1.27 -1.10
N PRO A 85 3.97 0.65 -1.81
CA PRO A 85 3.67 -0.45 -2.73
C PRO A 85 3.31 -1.75 -2.00
N SER A 86 3.57 -1.84 -0.70
CA SER A 86 3.22 -2.99 0.12
C SER A 86 3.03 -2.62 1.58
N LYS A 87 2.26 -3.46 2.31
CA LYS A 87 2.16 -3.39 3.78
C LYS A 87 3.53 -3.50 4.45
N LEU A 88 4.40 -4.37 3.95
CA LEU A 88 5.73 -4.59 4.54
C LEU A 88 6.59 -3.32 4.49
N THR A 89 6.61 -2.65 3.33
CA THR A 89 7.38 -1.41 3.14
C THR A 89 6.84 -0.29 4.02
N ALA A 90 5.52 -0.20 4.21
CA ALA A 90 4.91 0.74 5.14
C ALA A 90 5.33 0.46 6.59
N LEU A 91 5.36 -0.82 7.01
CA LEU A 91 5.80 -1.19 8.36
C LEU A 91 7.28 -0.89 8.60
N GLN A 92 8.14 -1.08 7.60
CA GLN A 92 9.55 -0.69 7.67
C GLN A 92 9.70 0.82 7.86
N PHE A 93 8.93 1.62 7.10
CA PHE A 93 8.91 3.07 7.25
C PHE A 93 8.36 3.50 8.63
N GLU A 94 7.25 2.90 9.08
CA GLU A 94 6.64 3.16 10.39
C GLU A 94 7.66 2.92 11.52
N TRP A 95 8.34 1.78 11.51
CA TRP A 95 9.31 1.42 12.53
C TRP A 95 10.49 2.40 12.54
N ALA A 96 11.04 2.72 11.37
CA ALA A 96 12.12 3.69 11.25
C ALA A 96 11.70 5.09 11.73
N TRP A 97 10.44 5.47 11.53
CA TRP A 97 9.89 6.75 12.01
C TRP A 97 9.60 6.75 13.52
N GLN A 98 9.25 5.59 14.10
CA GLN A 98 9.07 5.41 15.54
C GLN A 98 10.40 5.41 16.29
N LYS A 99 11.42 4.74 15.73
CA LYS A 99 12.72 4.43 16.34
C LYS A 99 13.90 4.92 15.49
N PRO A 100 13.98 6.22 15.20
CA PRO A 100 15.03 6.73 14.32
C PRO A 100 16.45 6.52 14.88
N GLU A 101 16.60 6.40 16.20
CA GLU A 101 17.88 6.13 16.86
C GLU A 101 18.42 4.72 16.59
N LEU A 102 17.54 3.78 16.22
CA LEU A 102 17.88 2.38 15.92
C LEU A 102 17.86 2.09 14.41
N SER A 103 17.33 3.02 13.60
CA SER A 103 17.15 2.77 12.18
C SER A 103 18.47 2.84 11.42
N ARG A 104 18.83 1.75 10.73
CA ARG A 104 19.96 1.72 9.80
C ARG A 104 19.85 2.75 8.67
N HIS A 105 18.62 3.15 8.32
CA HIS A 105 18.35 4.16 7.28
C HIS A 105 18.60 5.59 7.77
N LEU A 106 18.82 5.79 9.07
CA LEU A 106 19.02 7.09 9.70
C LEU A 106 20.33 7.11 10.48
N ARG A 107 21.38 6.52 9.89
CA ARG A 107 22.75 6.56 10.39
C ARG A 107 23.55 7.63 9.65
N ASN A 108 24.45 8.29 10.37
CA ASN A 108 25.42 9.19 9.78
C ASN A 108 26.66 8.37 9.39
N THR A 109 26.83 8.09 8.11
CA THR A 109 27.99 7.34 7.60
C THR A 109 28.96 8.29 6.94
N ASP A 110 30.25 8.16 7.23
CA ASP A 110 31.28 8.89 6.49
C ASP A 110 31.29 8.45 5.01
N PRO A 111 31.14 9.37 4.04
CA PRO A 111 31.09 9.00 2.63
C PRO A 111 32.38 8.39 2.06
N HIS A 112 33.53 8.65 2.69
CA HIS A 112 34.84 8.20 2.23
C HIS A 112 35.28 6.91 2.93
N THR A 113 35.08 6.83 4.26
CA THR A 113 35.52 5.67 5.05
C THR A 113 34.43 4.62 5.26
N GLY A 114 33.16 4.99 5.08
CA GLY A 114 32.01 4.13 5.38
C GLY A 114 31.78 3.92 6.88
N GLU A 115 32.50 4.62 7.75
CA GLU A 115 32.37 4.48 9.20
C GLU A 115 31.02 5.00 9.70
N ASP A 116 30.40 4.24 10.60
CA ASP A 116 29.13 4.60 11.25
C ASP A 116 29.40 5.56 12.41
N ASN A 117 29.08 6.84 12.21
CA ASN A 117 29.19 7.90 13.21
C ASN A 117 27.95 7.98 14.12
N GLY A 118 27.08 6.97 14.09
CA GLY A 118 25.89 6.87 14.93
C GLY A 118 24.63 7.44 14.29
N PRO A 119 23.52 7.53 15.04
CA PRO A 119 22.22 7.91 14.49
C PRO A 119 22.13 9.41 14.18
N ILE A 120 21.49 9.75 13.07
CA ILE A 120 21.13 11.13 12.70
C ILE A 120 20.23 11.76 13.79
N PHE A 121 19.34 10.96 14.38
CA PHE A 121 18.44 11.40 15.44
C PHE A 121 18.61 10.53 16.69
N SER A 122 19.46 10.98 17.61
CA SER A 122 19.66 10.35 18.91
C SER A 122 18.42 10.43 19.81
N LYS A 123 18.33 9.50 20.76
CA LYS A 123 17.27 9.48 21.78
C LYS A 123 17.43 10.67 22.73
N ASP A 124 16.49 11.62 22.64
CA ASP A 124 16.46 12.81 23.49
C ASP A 124 15.04 13.13 24.01
N ALA A 125 14.91 14.20 24.80
CA ALA A 125 13.64 14.65 25.36
C ALA A 125 12.64 15.15 24.28
N LYS A 126 13.12 15.51 23.09
CA LYS A 126 12.34 16.04 21.98
C LYS A 126 11.88 14.95 21.01
N ARG A 127 12.23 13.67 21.23
CA ARG A 127 11.89 12.54 20.35
C ARG A 127 10.40 12.39 19.99
N ASN A 128 9.52 12.90 20.85
CA ASN A 128 8.07 12.84 20.69
C ASN A 128 7.46 14.17 20.23
N TRP A 129 8.28 15.19 19.92
CA TRP A 129 7.77 16.47 19.43
C TRP A 129 7.38 16.35 17.96
N VAL A 130 6.40 17.15 17.53
CA VAL A 130 5.93 17.15 16.14
C VAL A 130 7.08 17.49 15.21
N GLU A 131 7.84 18.54 15.51
CA GLU A 131 9.00 19.01 14.75
C GLU A 131 10.04 17.91 14.56
N ARG A 132 10.31 17.11 15.61
CA ARG A 132 11.21 15.97 15.50
C ARG A 132 10.63 14.91 14.58
N LYS A 133 9.34 14.60 14.68
CA LYS A 133 8.69 13.62 13.81
C LYS A 133 8.65 14.08 12.35
N LEU A 134 8.49 15.38 12.09
CA LEU A 134 8.60 15.96 10.74
C LEU A 134 10.01 15.80 10.17
N ALA A 135 11.03 16.16 10.94
CA ALA A 135 12.44 16.01 10.51
C ALA A 135 12.79 14.54 10.20
N VAL A 136 12.34 13.60 11.03
CA VAL A 136 12.56 12.17 10.78
C VAL A 136 11.83 11.69 9.52
N ALA A 137 10.58 12.10 9.30
CA ALA A 137 9.83 11.73 8.10
C ALA A 137 10.51 12.27 6.84
N HIS A 138 10.95 13.53 6.87
CA HIS A 138 11.71 14.14 5.78
C HIS A 138 13.01 13.38 5.50
N ALA A 139 13.80 13.08 6.53
CA ALA A 139 15.03 12.30 6.37
C ALA A 139 14.78 10.92 5.75
N LEU A 140 13.71 10.23 6.16
CA LEU A 140 13.35 8.95 5.55
C LEU A 140 12.99 9.10 4.07
N LEU A 141 12.22 10.13 3.69
CA LEU A 141 11.84 10.40 2.30
C LEU A 141 13.03 10.78 1.40
N THR A 142 14.12 11.25 1.98
CA THR A 142 15.36 11.57 1.25
C THR A 142 16.37 10.43 1.21
N THR A 143 16.21 9.41 2.05
CA THR A 143 17.18 8.31 2.18
C THR A 143 16.69 7.01 1.52
N SER A 144 17.64 6.25 0.98
CA SER A 144 17.39 4.91 0.43
C SER A 144 16.90 3.93 1.53
N PRO A 145 15.93 3.05 1.24
CA PRO A 145 15.29 2.82 -0.06
C PRO A 145 14.05 3.68 -0.33
N PHE A 146 13.60 4.47 0.65
CA PHE A 146 12.29 5.12 0.61
C PHE A 146 12.22 6.28 -0.39
N ASN A 147 13.34 6.95 -0.67
CA ASN A 147 13.43 8.02 -1.66
C ASN A 147 13.14 7.60 -3.12
N ARG A 148 13.10 6.28 -3.39
CA ARG A 148 12.75 5.73 -4.70
C ARG A 148 11.32 5.21 -4.78
N LEU A 149 10.58 5.26 -3.67
CA LEU A 149 9.18 4.82 -3.63
C LEU A 149 8.26 5.95 -4.09
N PRO A 150 7.09 5.64 -4.68
CA PRO A 150 6.10 6.63 -5.09
C PRO A 150 5.30 7.13 -3.88
N LEU A 151 6.00 7.76 -2.93
CA LEU A 151 5.42 8.24 -1.69
C LEU A 151 4.97 9.69 -1.82
N HIS A 152 3.87 9.99 -1.14
CA HIS A 152 3.24 11.30 -1.13
C HIS A 152 2.94 11.72 0.30
N LEU A 153 2.96 13.02 0.54
CA LEU A 153 2.67 13.67 1.81
C LEU A 153 1.30 14.34 1.75
N ARG A 154 0.53 14.15 2.81
CA ARG A 154 -0.70 14.91 3.04
C ARG A 154 -0.74 15.41 4.48
N PHE A 155 -0.88 16.73 4.62
CA PHE A 155 -0.98 17.41 5.90
C PHE A 155 -2.44 17.79 6.15
N PHE A 156 -2.87 17.74 7.41
CA PHE A 156 -4.26 18.09 7.79
C PHE A 156 -4.34 19.32 8.68
N VAL A 157 -3.18 19.90 9.02
CA VAL A 157 -3.04 21.05 9.91
C VAL A 157 -2.06 22.02 9.26
N GLN A 158 -2.48 23.29 9.08
CA GLN A 158 -1.67 24.35 8.46
C GLN A 158 -0.31 24.52 9.15
N GLU A 159 -0.31 24.64 10.48
CA GLU A 159 0.92 24.81 11.28
C GLU A 159 1.95 23.70 10.99
N VAL A 160 1.49 22.46 10.82
CA VAL A 160 2.36 21.30 10.56
C VAL A 160 2.92 21.32 9.14
N HIS A 161 2.10 21.73 8.17
CA HIS A 161 2.53 21.93 6.79
C HIS A 161 3.58 23.05 6.70
N ASP A 162 3.36 24.18 7.35
CA ASP A 162 4.29 25.31 7.36
C ASP A 162 5.61 24.92 8.05
N MET A 163 5.54 24.20 9.18
CA MET A 163 6.74 23.66 9.82
C MET A 163 7.53 22.74 8.89
N PHE A 164 6.85 21.92 8.10
CA PHE A 164 7.50 21.02 7.15
C PHE A 164 8.13 21.78 5.98
N GLN A 165 7.41 22.73 5.36
CA GLN A 165 7.95 23.57 4.29
C GLN A 165 9.17 24.40 4.74
N ASN A 166 9.18 24.86 5.98
CA ASN A 166 10.33 25.57 6.55
C ASN A 166 11.58 24.69 6.70
N LEU A 167 11.43 23.36 6.74
CA LEU A 167 12.59 22.45 6.65
C LEU A 167 13.20 22.49 5.25
N GLU A 168 12.39 22.60 4.20
CA GLU A 168 12.83 22.62 2.80
C GLU A 168 13.46 23.96 2.41
N VAL A 169 12.87 25.10 2.84
CA VAL A 169 13.30 26.45 2.42
C VAL A 169 14.66 26.87 3.01
N ARG A 170 15.09 26.25 4.12
CA ARG A 170 16.36 26.57 4.77
C ARG A 170 17.60 26.38 3.89
N ASP A 171 17.47 25.68 2.75
CA ASP A 171 18.56 25.46 1.80
C ASP A 171 18.54 26.39 0.56
N SER A 172 17.47 27.14 0.30
CA SER A 172 17.34 27.90 -0.96
C SER A 172 17.97 29.30 -0.97
N CYS A 173 18.58 29.75 0.13
CA CYS A 173 19.20 31.08 0.21
C CYS A 173 20.63 31.04 0.79
N PRO A 174 21.66 30.99 -0.06
CA PRO A 174 23.03 31.23 0.36
C PRO A 174 23.23 32.76 0.49
N GLY A 175 22.72 33.41 1.53
CA GLY A 175 22.96 34.87 1.63
C GLY A 175 22.36 35.73 2.73
N SER A 176 21.51 35.23 3.64
CA SER A 176 20.97 36.12 4.69
C SER A 176 21.57 35.84 6.07
N SER A 177 22.67 36.54 6.34
CA SER A 177 23.16 36.80 7.69
C SER A 177 22.11 37.56 8.52
N LYS A 178 21.49 36.86 9.48
CA LYS A 178 21.05 37.38 10.79
C LYS A 178 20.67 36.20 11.69
N ARG A 179 21.69 35.55 12.28
CA ARG A 179 21.54 34.47 13.28
C ARG A 179 21.19 35.05 14.65
N THR A 180 19.90 35.11 14.98
CA THR A 180 19.49 34.97 16.39
C THR A 180 19.69 33.52 16.81
N LYS A 181 20.63 33.29 17.72
CA LYS A 181 20.93 31.99 18.32
C LYS A 181 19.69 31.39 18.99
N LYS A 182 19.16 30.31 18.40
CA LYS A 182 18.55 29.18 19.11
C LYS A 182 18.92 27.90 18.36
N THR A 183 20.16 27.48 18.57
CA THR A 183 20.70 26.20 18.11
C THR A 183 19.99 25.06 18.82
N THR A 184 18.98 24.48 18.18
CA THR A 184 18.58 23.11 18.48
C THR A 184 19.57 22.20 17.78
N ASN A 185 20.42 21.51 18.54
CA ASN A 185 21.34 20.48 18.07
C ASN A 185 20.66 19.49 17.12
N HIS A 186 20.77 19.70 15.81
CA HIS A 186 20.67 18.65 14.81
C HIS A 186 21.82 18.88 13.83
N ALA A 187 22.81 18.00 13.85
CA ALA A 187 23.86 17.88 12.83
C ALA A 187 23.31 17.34 11.49
N TRP A 188 22.00 17.44 11.30
CA TRP A 188 21.28 16.97 10.13
C TRP A 188 20.83 18.17 9.31
N THR A 189 21.28 18.22 8.06
CA THR A 189 20.81 19.16 7.06
C THR A 189 19.79 18.44 6.18
N PRO A 190 18.57 18.98 6.02
CA PRO A 190 17.59 18.41 5.10
C PRO A 190 18.17 18.36 3.68
N LEU A 191 17.87 17.29 2.94
CA LEU A 191 18.14 17.22 1.50
C LEU A 191 16.85 17.57 0.73
N PRO A 192 16.92 18.15 -0.48
CA PRO A 192 15.71 18.42 -1.25
C PRO A 192 14.92 17.11 -1.47
N LEU A 193 13.61 17.17 -1.26
CA LEU A 193 12.75 16.02 -1.53
C LEU A 193 12.84 15.64 -3.02
N PRO A 194 12.78 14.34 -3.34
CA PRO A 194 12.69 13.93 -4.74
C PRO A 194 11.45 14.56 -5.39
N GLU A 195 11.56 15.03 -6.64
CA GLU A 195 10.45 15.68 -7.37
C GLU A 195 9.17 14.81 -7.47
N THR A 196 9.32 13.50 -7.34
CA THR A 196 8.21 12.53 -7.33
C THR A 196 7.40 12.55 -6.02
N VAL A 197 7.95 13.09 -4.93
CA VAL A 197 7.26 13.19 -3.65
C VAL A 197 6.42 14.46 -3.65
N THR A 198 5.10 14.28 -3.76
CA THR A 198 4.17 15.42 -3.71
C THR A 198 3.79 15.74 -2.26
N SER A 199 3.55 17.02 -1.98
CA SER A 199 3.06 17.51 -0.69
C SER A 199 1.77 18.29 -0.89
N ILE A 200 0.74 17.93 -0.12
CA ILE A 200 -0.59 18.55 -0.21
C ILE A 200 -1.09 18.91 1.20
N LEU A 201 -1.62 20.11 1.36
CA LEU A 201 -2.40 20.49 2.54
C LEU A 201 -3.89 20.17 2.31
N ASP A 202 -4.49 19.38 3.20
CA ASP A 202 -5.89 18.96 3.22
C ASP A 202 -6.59 19.36 4.53
N LEU A 203 -7.13 20.58 4.58
CA LEU A 203 -7.84 21.08 5.78
C LEU A 203 -9.17 20.35 6.04
N GLY A 204 -9.62 19.50 5.10
CA GLY A 204 -10.73 18.57 5.27
C GLY A 204 -10.52 17.50 6.35
N GLY A 205 -9.26 17.25 6.72
CA GLY A 205 -8.89 16.09 7.53
C GLY A 205 -9.11 14.78 6.80
N VAL A 206 -8.89 13.64 7.47
CA VAL A 206 -9.09 12.33 6.81
C VAL A 206 -10.55 12.03 6.49
N SER A 207 -11.49 12.55 7.27
CA SER A 207 -12.92 12.27 7.14
C SER A 207 -13.67 13.25 6.24
N GLY A 208 -13.08 14.39 5.89
CA GLY A 208 -13.77 15.49 5.18
C GLY A 208 -14.82 16.21 6.02
N SER A 209 -14.96 15.88 7.30
CA SER A 209 -16.04 16.36 8.16
C SER A 209 -15.84 17.79 8.67
N THR A 210 -14.68 18.41 8.42
CA THR A 210 -14.41 19.80 8.85
C THR A 210 -15.12 20.82 7.97
N GLY A 211 -15.55 20.45 6.75
CA GLY A 211 -16.11 21.39 5.77
C GLY A 211 -15.12 22.43 5.24
N LEU A 212 -13.83 22.28 5.59
CA LEU A 212 -12.73 23.17 5.19
C LEU A 212 -12.03 22.69 3.92
N ARG A 213 -12.40 21.52 3.38
CA ARG A 213 -11.94 21.04 2.06
C ARG A 213 -12.65 21.81 0.94
N ARG A 214 -12.40 23.11 0.85
CA ARG A 214 -12.90 23.98 -0.23
C ARG A 214 -11.76 24.28 -1.22
N GLN A 215 -12.02 25.12 -2.21
CA GLN A 215 -11.08 25.54 -3.27
C GLN A 215 -9.69 25.99 -2.77
N SER A 216 -9.55 26.38 -1.50
CA SER A 216 -8.27 26.72 -0.86
C SER A 216 -7.33 25.53 -0.64
N THR A 217 -7.81 24.30 -0.85
CA THR A 217 -7.06 23.06 -0.62
C THR A 217 -6.38 22.62 -1.92
N GLN A 218 -5.22 23.21 -2.24
CA GLN A 218 -4.50 22.91 -3.47
C GLN A 218 -4.16 21.42 -3.59
N GLY A 219 -4.48 20.81 -4.73
CA GLY A 219 -4.12 19.41 -5.04
C GLY A 219 -5.09 18.33 -4.54
N VAL A 220 -6.19 18.68 -3.86
CA VAL A 220 -7.22 17.71 -3.45
C VAL A 220 -8.40 17.74 -4.42
N GLN A 221 -8.61 16.65 -5.15
CA GLN A 221 -9.67 16.55 -6.17
C GLN A 221 -11.08 16.35 -5.58
N SER A 222 -11.20 15.72 -4.40
CA SER A 222 -12.51 15.53 -3.75
C SER A 222 -12.94 16.80 -3.03
N VAL A 223 -14.14 17.28 -3.31
CA VAL A 223 -14.70 18.47 -2.63
C VAL A 223 -15.20 18.10 -1.23
N ASP A 224 -15.80 16.91 -1.08
CA ASP A 224 -16.41 16.46 0.17
C ASP A 224 -16.03 15.00 0.51
N GLY A 225 -16.29 14.60 1.76
CA GLY A 225 -16.22 13.21 2.22
C GLY A 225 -14.85 12.72 2.66
N PRO A 226 -14.72 11.46 3.10
CA PRO A 226 -13.44 10.90 3.53
C PRO A 226 -12.44 10.84 2.37
N ILE A 227 -11.15 10.78 2.70
CA ILE A 227 -10.12 10.53 1.69
C ILE A 227 -10.41 9.23 0.94
N ASP A 228 -10.17 9.21 -0.38
CA ASP A 228 -10.31 7.98 -1.16
C ASP A 228 -9.18 7.01 -0.82
N VAL A 229 -9.57 5.83 -0.33
CA VAL A 229 -8.67 4.71 0.01
C VAL A 229 -8.86 3.51 -0.92
N ASN A 230 -9.84 3.57 -1.82
CA ASN A 230 -10.20 2.48 -2.71
C ASN A 230 -9.55 2.62 -4.07
N ASP A 231 -9.07 3.83 -4.40
CA ASP A 231 -8.34 4.08 -5.64
C ASP A 231 -9.18 3.71 -6.88
N THR A 232 -10.48 3.97 -6.80
CA THR A 232 -11.44 3.45 -7.77
C THR A 232 -11.28 4.12 -9.12
N ALA A 233 -11.04 5.43 -9.14
CA ALA A 233 -10.88 6.20 -10.36
C ALA A 233 -9.72 5.70 -11.24
N PHE A 234 -8.58 5.36 -10.63
CA PHE A 234 -7.45 4.80 -11.37
C PHE A 234 -7.71 3.34 -11.76
N ARG A 235 -8.08 2.49 -10.78
CA ARG A 235 -8.15 1.03 -10.96
C ARG A 235 -9.27 0.59 -11.89
N GLN A 236 -10.41 1.26 -11.83
CA GLN A 236 -11.60 0.96 -12.64
C GLN A 236 -11.79 1.95 -13.79
N GLY A 237 -10.91 2.94 -13.91
CA GLY A 237 -10.98 3.97 -14.93
C GLY A 237 -10.69 3.45 -16.33
N GLN A 238 -10.94 4.31 -17.31
CA GLN A 238 -10.79 3.97 -18.73
C GLN A 238 -9.34 3.65 -19.12
N SER A 239 -8.37 4.33 -18.52
CA SER A 239 -6.94 4.11 -18.84
C SER A 239 -6.41 2.74 -18.43
N VAL A 240 -7.03 2.10 -17.43
CA VAL A 240 -6.58 0.81 -16.88
C VAL A 240 -7.58 -0.30 -17.21
N TRP A 241 -8.77 -0.26 -16.60
CA TRP A 241 -9.76 -1.31 -16.74
C TRP A 241 -10.46 -1.28 -18.09
N GLY A 242 -10.96 -0.11 -18.52
CA GLY A 242 -11.61 0.03 -19.82
C GLY A 242 -10.68 -0.39 -20.98
N LYS A 243 -9.41 0.02 -20.90
CA LYS A 243 -8.36 -0.38 -21.84
C LYS A 243 -8.12 -1.88 -21.85
N TRP A 244 -8.10 -2.53 -20.68
CA TRP A 244 -7.99 -3.98 -20.61
C TRP A 244 -9.14 -4.68 -21.33
N LYS A 245 -10.40 -4.23 -21.14
CA LYS A 245 -11.56 -4.83 -21.83
C LYS A 245 -11.44 -4.72 -23.36
N ILE A 246 -10.93 -3.60 -23.88
CA ILE A 246 -10.65 -3.43 -25.31
C ILE A 246 -9.58 -4.41 -25.79
N MET A 247 -8.50 -4.58 -25.02
CA MET A 247 -7.41 -5.51 -25.35
C MET A 247 -7.84 -6.97 -25.29
N GLU A 248 -8.66 -7.32 -24.29
CA GLU A 248 -9.24 -8.66 -24.13
C GLU A 248 -10.11 -9.03 -25.34
N GLN A 249 -10.95 -8.11 -25.81
CA GLN A 249 -11.75 -8.32 -27.02
C GLN A 249 -10.87 -8.52 -28.26
N LYS A 250 -9.89 -7.64 -28.48
CA LYS A 250 -8.96 -7.77 -29.62
C LYS A 250 -8.18 -9.08 -29.60
N ASN A 251 -7.79 -9.55 -28.42
CA ASN A 251 -7.07 -10.81 -28.25
C ASN A 251 -7.87 -12.02 -28.77
N LEU A 252 -9.19 -12.01 -28.56
CA LEU A 252 -10.11 -13.03 -29.08
C LEU A 252 -10.23 -12.97 -30.60
N GLU A 253 -10.21 -11.77 -31.18
CA GLU A 253 -10.32 -11.54 -32.63
C GLU A 253 -9.02 -11.88 -33.38
N THR A 254 -7.84 -11.52 -32.83
CA THR A 254 -6.54 -11.61 -33.55
C THR A 254 -5.67 -12.79 -33.14
N GLN A 255 -6.18 -13.76 -32.37
CA GLN A 255 -5.44 -14.94 -31.88
C GLN A 255 -4.12 -14.61 -31.12
N GLY A 256 -4.12 -13.57 -30.28
CA GLY A 256 -3.01 -13.26 -29.38
C GLY A 256 -2.55 -11.81 -29.39
N LEU A 257 -2.18 -11.31 -28.22
CA LEU A 257 -1.49 -10.02 -28.05
C LEU A 257 0.03 -10.20 -28.25
N LYS A 258 0.67 -9.26 -28.95
CA LYS A 258 2.12 -9.17 -29.15
C LYS A 258 2.70 -7.96 -28.44
N CYS A 259 3.92 -8.09 -27.95
CA CYS A 259 4.71 -7.00 -27.38
C CYS A 259 5.08 -5.99 -28.47
N ASP A 260 4.95 -4.70 -28.20
CA ASP A 260 5.30 -3.65 -29.16
C ASP A 260 6.82 -3.46 -29.30
N GLU A 261 7.60 -4.00 -28.35
CA GLU A 261 9.07 -3.90 -28.32
C GLU A 261 9.78 -5.10 -28.96
N CYS A 262 9.49 -6.33 -28.51
CA CYS A 262 10.14 -7.54 -29.02
C CYS A 262 9.29 -8.32 -30.03
N HIS A 263 8.04 -7.89 -30.28
CA HIS A 263 7.09 -8.51 -31.21
C HIS A 263 6.66 -9.96 -30.89
N GLU A 264 7.15 -10.52 -29.78
CA GLU A 264 6.75 -11.83 -29.28
C GLU A 264 5.38 -11.80 -28.58
N LYS A 265 4.73 -12.98 -28.49
CA LYS A 265 3.43 -13.12 -27.82
C LYS A 265 3.55 -12.80 -26.32
N VAL A 266 2.54 -12.11 -25.77
CA VAL A 266 2.45 -11.85 -24.33
C VAL A 266 1.53 -12.86 -23.65
N ASP A 267 1.95 -13.36 -22.48
CA ASP A 267 1.15 -14.26 -21.65
C ASP A 267 0.11 -13.48 -20.84
N HIS A 268 -1.06 -13.25 -21.41
CA HIS A 268 -2.13 -12.50 -20.76
C HIS A 268 -2.80 -13.21 -19.57
N SER A 269 -2.42 -14.47 -19.27
CA SER A 269 -2.90 -15.17 -18.06
C SER A 269 -2.24 -14.64 -16.78
N LYS A 270 -1.02 -14.09 -16.90
CA LYS A 270 -0.24 -13.57 -15.76
C LYS A 270 -0.22 -12.05 -15.79
N HIS A 271 -0.74 -11.44 -14.73
CA HIS A 271 -0.82 -9.99 -14.63
C HIS A 271 0.54 -9.25 -14.67
N LEU A 272 1.65 -9.91 -14.35
CA LEU A 272 3.01 -9.34 -14.41
C LEU A 272 3.84 -9.82 -15.60
N SER A 273 3.25 -10.51 -16.59
CA SER A 273 4.01 -10.84 -17.80
C SER A 273 4.17 -9.61 -18.72
N PHE A 274 3.23 -8.67 -18.66
CA PHE A 274 3.17 -7.49 -19.53
C PHE A 274 2.49 -6.30 -18.87
N ALA A 275 2.81 -5.11 -19.38
CA ALA A 275 2.21 -3.85 -19.00
C ALA A 275 1.42 -3.24 -20.17
N LEU A 276 0.39 -2.47 -19.81
CA LEU A 276 -0.29 -1.52 -20.69
C LEU A 276 0.03 -0.12 -20.20
N CYS A 277 0.22 0.85 -21.10
CA CYS A 277 0.40 2.24 -20.71
C CYS A 277 -0.83 2.74 -19.90
N PRO A 278 -0.71 3.23 -18.66
CA PRO A 278 -1.83 3.70 -17.86
C PRO A 278 -2.16 5.20 -17.99
N LEU A 279 -1.40 6.00 -18.76
CA LEU A 279 -1.56 7.46 -18.79
C LEU A 279 -2.80 7.91 -19.57
N ASP A 280 -2.81 7.62 -20.87
CA ASP A 280 -3.84 8.08 -21.79
C ASP A 280 -4.78 6.91 -22.15
N PRO A 281 -6.10 7.02 -21.95
CA PRO A 281 -7.08 6.02 -22.41
C PRO A 281 -6.92 5.58 -23.87
N ALA A 282 -6.49 6.48 -24.76
CA ALA A 282 -6.31 6.22 -26.19
C ALA A 282 -5.00 5.47 -26.51
N CYS A 283 -3.99 5.59 -25.65
CA CYS A 283 -2.69 4.94 -25.87
C CYS A 283 -2.79 3.41 -25.69
N MET A 284 -2.55 2.66 -26.77
CA MET A 284 -2.66 1.20 -26.79
C MET A 284 -1.31 0.48 -26.65
N TYR A 285 -0.27 1.21 -26.23
CA TYR A 285 1.07 0.65 -26.03
C TYR A 285 1.07 -0.49 -25.01
N LYS A 286 1.67 -1.61 -25.40
CA LYS A 286 1.79 -2.82 -24.60
C LYS A 286 3.16 -3.45 -24.79
N ALA A 287 3.81 -3.82 -23.69
CA ALA A 287 5.11 -4.47 -23.73
C ALA A 287 5.24 -5.50 -22.61
N HIS A 288 6.10 -6.51 -22.76
CA HIS A 288 6.50 -7.35 -21.63
C HIS A 288 7.10 -6.45 -20.54
N LEU A 289 6.84 -6.78 -19.27
CA LEU A 289 7.42 -6.01 -18.16
C LEU A 289 8.96 -5.95 -18.22
N PRO A 290 9.68 -7.04 -18.53
CA PRO A 290 11.12 -7.00 -18.75
C PRO A 290 11.55 -6.09 -19.91
N CYS A 291 10.88 -6.12 -21.07
CA CYS A 291 11.21 -5.25 -22.20
C CYS A 291 11.07 -3.78 -21.82
N LEU A 292 9.96 -3.43 -21.16
CA LEU A 292 9.71 -2.07 -20.67
C LEU A 292 10.74 -1.66 -19.60
N ALA A 293 11.12 -2.58 -18.71
CA ALA A 293 12.13 -2.34 -17.69
C ALA A 293 13.49 -2.05 -18.31
N THR A 294 13.94 -2.88 -19.26
CA THR A 294 15.22 -2.69 -19.97
C THR A 294 15.29 -1.29 -20.59
N MET A 295 14.25 -0.88 -21.31
CA MET A 295 14.17 0.45 -21.93
C MET A 295 14.27 1.59 -20.90
N PHE A 296 13.64 1.45 -19.73
CA PHE A 296 13.72 2.47 -18.68
C PHE A 296 15.03 2.44 -17.88
N LEU A 297 15.82 1.37 -18.03
CA LEU A 297 17.07 1.16 -17.29
C LEU A 297 18.32 1.45 -18.11
N GLU A 298 18.21 1.73 -19.41
CA GLU A 298 19.35 1.88 -20.35
C GLU A 298 20.47 2.82 -19.85
N GLN A 299 20.13 3.80 -19.00
CA GLN A 299 21.07 4.79 -18.47
C GLN A 299 21.28 4.72 -16.95
N THR A 300 20.88 3.61 -16.30
CA THR A 300 20.94 3.51 -14.84
C THR A 300 21.60 2.21 -14.38
N SER A 301 22.35 2.26 -13.28
CA SER A 301 22.89 1.07 -12.62
C SER A 301 21.89 0.40 -11.67
N HIS A 302 20.63 0.83 -11.70
CA HIS A 302 19.60 0.34 -10.81
C HIS A 302 18.93 -0.92 -11.36
N VAL A 303 18.46 -1.79 -10.45
CA VAL A 303 17.71 -3.00 -10.84
C VAL A 303 16.25 -2.69 -11.15
N LEU A 304 15.67 -1.70 -10.46
CA LEU A 304 14.28 -1.30 -10.63
C LEU A 304 14.19 0.04 -11.38
N PRO A 305 13.38 0.12 -12.46
CA PRO A 305 13.10 1.38 -13.12
C PRO A 305 12.41 2.36 -12.16
N ARG A 306 12.63 3.66 -12.40
CA ARG A 306 11.90 4.72 -11.69
C ARG A 306 10.80 5.30 -12.56
N SER A 307 11.17 5.78 -13.73
CA SER A 307 10.27 6.32 -14.73
C SER A 307 10.90 6.27 -16.12
N GLY A 308 10.10 6.45 -17.16
CA GLY A 308 10.58 6.59 -18.54
C GLY A 308 9.46 7.00 -19.48
N MET A 309 9.81 7.42 -20.71
CA MET A 309 8.80 7.88 -21.68
C MET A 309 8.11 6.69 -22.36
N CYS A 310 6.79 6.76 -22.53
CA CYS A 310 6.07 5.80 -23.34
C CYS A 310 6.39 6.00 -24.83
N PRO A 311 6.84 4.96 -25.57
CA PRO A 311 7.17 5.09 -26.99
C PRO A 311 6.00 5.51 -27.89
N SER A 312 4.77 5.21 -27.48
CA SER A 312 3.57 5.51 -28.28
C SER A 312 2.99 6.90 -28.01
N CYS A 313 2.78 7.28 -26.74
CA CYS A 313 2.15 8.57 -26.42
C CYS A 313 3.13 9.66 -25.96
N GLY A 314 4.42 9.33 -25.80
CA GLY A 314 5.45 10.27 -25.30
C GLY A 314 5.31 10.67 -23.82
N GLY A 315 4.26 10.21 -23.13
CA GLY A 315 4.01 10.55 -21.73
C GLY A 315 5.03 9.91 -20.78
N ASN A 316 5.36 10.61 -19.69
CA ASN A 316 6.26 10.11 -18.65
C ASN A 316 5.56 9.07 -17.77
N LEU A 317 6.00 7.82 -17.86
CA LEU A 317 5.49 6.68 -17.10
C LEU A 317 6.29 6.49 -15.82
N GLU A 318 5.62 6.55 -14.67
CA GLU A 318 6.20 6.10 -13.42
C GLU A 318 6.09 4.59 -13.28
N TRP A 319 7.19 3.92 -12.92
CA TRP A 319 7.22 2.46 -12.77
C TRP A 319 6.21 1.97 -11.73
N GLY A 320 6.05 2.71 -10.63
CA GLY A 320 5.04 2.42 -9.61
C GLY A 320 3.60 2.41 -10.17
N GLN A 321 3.28 3.34 -11.08
CA GLN A 321 1.96 3.39 -11.73
C GLN A 321 1.75 2.22 -12.69
N VAL A 322 2.80 1.82 -13.42
CA VAL A 322 2.77 0.65 -14.30
C VAL A 322 2.46 -0.63 -13.51
N ILE A 323 3.18 -0.87 -12.41
CA ILE A 323 2.95 -2.04 -11.56
C ILE A 323 1.57 -1.99 -10.90
N ARG A 324 1.16 -0.83 -10.37
CA ARG A 324 -0.19 -0.63 -9.82
C ARG A 324 -1.28 -0.96 -10.85
N ALA A 325 -1.11 -0.58 -12.12
CA ALA A 325 -2.05 -0.90 -13.19
C ALA A 325 -2.11 -2.42 -13.48
N CYS A 326 -0.97 -3.12 -13.43
CA CYS A 326 -0.94 -4.58 -13.56
C CYS A 326 -1.75 -5.28 -12.46
N TYR A 327 -1.60 -4.85 -11.20
CA TYR A 327 -2.39 -5.38 -10.08
C TYR A 327 -3.87 -4.98 -10.16
N ALA A 328 -4.17 -3.74 -10.56
CA ALA A 328 -5.54 -3.29 -10.77
C ALA A 328 -6.29 -4.16 -11.80
N ARG A 329 -5.61 -4.52 -12.89
CA ARG A 329 -6.12 -5.46 -13.89
C ARG A 329 -6.39 -6.84 -13.29
N LEU A 330 -5.46 -7.40 -12.51
CA LEU A 330 -5.67 -8.68 -11.82
C LEU A 330 -6.93 -8.66 -10.96
N GLU A 331 -7.08 -7.62 -10.15
CA GLU A 331 -8.24 -7.46 -9.27
C GLU A 331 -9.55 -7.29 -10.04
N GLY A 332 -9.53 -6.57 -11.15
CA GLY A 332 -10.70 -6.44 -12.02
C GLY A 332 -11.14 -7.80 -12.60
N ILE A 333 -10.19 -8.61 -13.09
CA ILE A 333 -10.46 -9.96 -13.60
C ILE A 333 -11.05 -10.86 -12.49
N GLN A 334 -10.42 -10.85 -11.30
CA GLN A 334 -10.90 -11.61 -10.15
C GLN A 334 -12.33 -11.23 -9.76
N ARG A 335 -12.64 -9.93 -9.79
CA ARG A 335 -13.96 -9.40 -9.47
C ARG A 335 -15.03 -9.86 -10.46
N GLU A 336 -14.79 -9.74 -11.76
CA GLU A 336 -15.72 -10.24 -12.79
C GLU A 336 -15.96 -11.75 -12.63
N HIS A 337 -14.90 -12.51 -12.38
CA HIS A 337 -15.01 -13.95 -12.12
C HIS A 337 -15.85 -14.27 -10.88
N GLU A 338 -15.62 -13.57 -9.76
CA GLU A 338 -16.43 -13.73 -8.56
C GLU A 338 -17.91 -13.36 -8.78
N GLU A 339 -18.18 -12.31 -9.52
CA GLU A 339 -19.53 -11.88 -9.88
C GLU A 339 -20.22 -12.93 -10.76
N ALA A 340 -19.54 -13.46 -11.77
CA ALA A 340 -20.03 -14.55 -12.61
C ALA A 340 -20.36 -15.81 -11.78
N LEU A 341 -19.49 -16.19 -10.85
CA LEU A 341 -19.75 -17.31 -9.93
C LEU A 341 -20.95 -17.05 -9.01
N LYS A 342 -21.14 -15.82 -8.53
CA LYS A 342 -22.32 -15.44 -7.72
C LYS A 342 -23.60 -15.55 -8.54
N VAL A 343 -23.58 -15.11 -9.79
CA VAL A 343 -24.73 -15.21 -10.72
C VAL A 343 -25.05 -16.67 -11.04
N ALA A 344 -24.04 -17.48 -11.37
CA ALA A 344 -24.21 -18.91 -11.65
C ALA A 344 -24.81 -19.66 -10.44
N LYS A 345 -24.31 -19.41 -9.22
CA LYS A 345 -24.86 -20.00 -8.00
C LYS A 345 -26.31 -19.61 -7.75
N LYS A 346 -26.69 -18.35 -8.04
CA LYS A 346 -28.09 -17.89 -7.93
C LYS A 346 -28.98 -18.58 -8.96
N ALA A 347 -28.51 -18.77 -10.20
CA ALA A 347 -29.25 -19.47 -11.26
C ALA A 347 -29.50 -20.95 -10.89
N VAL A 348 -28.48 -21.65 -10.38
CA VAL A 348 -28.61 -23.05 -9.92
C VAL A 348 -29.63 -23.16 -8.79
N ARG A 349 -29.57 -22.27 -7.78
CA ARG A 349 -30.56 -22.25 -6.68
C ARG A 349 -31.99 -21.99 -7.17
N ARG A 350 -32.18 -21.11 -8.16
CA ARG A 350 -33.49 -20.83 -8.76
C ARG A 350 -34.02 -22.03 -9.55
N SER A 351 -33.17 -22.75 -10.27
CA SER A 351 -33.52 -23.98 -10.98
C SER A 351 -33.90 -25.11 -10.01
N GLN A 352 -33.15 -25.29 -8.93
CA GLN A 352 -33.47 -26.27 -7.88
C GLN A 352 -34.80 -25.96 -7.17
N ARG A 353 -35.10 -24.69 -6.90
CA ARG A 353 -36.38 -24.29 -6.32
C ARG A 353 -37.55 -24.57 -7.28
N ARG A 354 -37.39 -24.26 -8.58
CA ARG A 354 -38.40 -24.60 -9.60
C ARG A 354 -38.64 -26.09 -9.69
N LYS A 355 -37.60 -26.93 -9.76
CA LYS A 355 -37.75 -28.40 -9.76
C LYS A 355 -38.45 -28.92 -8.50
N LYS A 356 -38.22 -28.30 -7.34
CA LYS A 356 -38.91 -28.65 -6.09
C LYS A 356 -40.39 -28.23 -6.12
N ASP A 357 -40.70 -27.09 -6.71
CA ASP A 357 -42.08 -26.60 -6.84
C ASP A 357 -42.87 -27.43 -7.89
N THR A 358 -42.22 -27.94 -8.94
CA THR A 358 -42.83 -28.85 -9.95
C THR A 358 -42.98 -30.28 -9.43
N ALA A 359 -42.06 -30.77 -8.58
CA ALA A 359 -42.16 -32.08 -7.94
C ALA A 359 -43.25 -32.18 -6.85
N ILE A 360 -43.86 -31.06 -6.44
CA ILE A 360 -45.03 -31.06 -5.54
C ILE A 360 -46.34 -31.19 -6.34
N THR A 361 -46.30 -30.99 -7.67
CA THR A 361 -47.49 -31.03 -8.54
C THR A 361 -47.59 -32.29 -9.42
N GLU A 362 -46.60 -33.19 -9.36
CA GLU A 362 -46.52 -34.39 -10.20
C GLU A 362 -46.23 -35.62 -9.32
N ASP A 363 -47.20 -36.00 -8.47
CA ASP A 363 -47.44 -37.41 -8.16
C ASP A 363 -48.39 -37.92 -9.27
N GLU A 364 -47.80 -38.53 -10.30
CA GLU A 364 -48.29 -39.59 -11.20
C GLU A 364 -47.52 -39.49 -12.54
N GLU A 365 -46.88 -40.61 -12.89
CA GLU A 365 -46.20 -40.97 -14.16
C GLU A 365 -44.68 -40.73 -14.33
N GLU A 366 -44.00 -41.86 -14.61
CA GLU A 366 -42.57 -42.08 -14.79
C GLU A 366 -42.19 -42.11 -16.31
N PRO A 367 -40.93 -42.31 -16.73
CA PRO A 367 -40.03 -41.28 -17.24
C PRO A 367 -39.71 -41.39 -18.75
N SER A 368 -39.17 -40.32 -19.37
CA SER A 368 -38.44 -40.46 -20.64
C SER A 368 -37.32 -39.43 -20.81
N GLU A 369 -36.20 -39.92 -21.37
CA GLU A 369 -34.91 -39.28 -21.62
C GLU A 369 -34.95 -37.92 -22.33
N ALA A 370 -34.07 -36.99 -21.93
CA ALA A 370 -33.35 -36.08 -22.85
C ALA A 370 -32.22 -35.30 -22.15
N SER A 371 -31.03 -35.32 -22.77
CA SER A 371 -29.89 -34.39 -22.56
C SER A 371 -30.12 -33.10 -23.36
N PRO A 372 -29.57 -31.91 -22.99
CA PRO A 372 -28.31 -31.50 -23.64
C PRO A 372 -27.36 -30.57 -22.86
N VAL A 373 -26.06 -30.85 -23.09
CA VAL A 373 -24.96 -29.96 -23.55
C VAL A 373 -24.69 -28.64 -22.81
N ALA A 374 -23.56 -28.63 -22.09
CA ALA A 374 -22.88 -27.45 -21.57
C ALA A 374 -21.96 -26.79 -22.63
N HIS A 375 -22.02 -25.47 -22.75
CA HIS A 375 -21.00 -24.69 -23.47
C HIS A 375 -19.77 -24.45 -22.59
N LYS A 376 -18.60 -24.89 -23.08
CA LYS A 376 -17.27 -24.70 -22.50
C LYS A 376 -16.87 -23.22 -22.54
N ILE A 377 -16.61 -22.62 -21.38
CA ILE A 377 -15.84 -21.37 -21.26
C ILE A 377 -14.36 -21.76 -21.18
N GLY A 378 -13.54 -21.15 -22.04
CA GLY A 378 -12.09 -21.36 -22.12
C GLY A 378 -11.38 -20.97 -20.81
N SER A 379 -10.53 -21.87 -20.36
CA SER A 379 -9.82 -21.87 -19.08
C SER A 379 -8.63 -20.89 -19.05
N ILE A 380 -8.63 -19.94 -18.12
CA ILE A 380 -7.41 -19.58 -17.39
C ILE A 380 -7.22 -20.69 -16.36
N MET A 381 -6.10 -21.41 -16.41
CA MET A 381 -5.73 -22.26 -15.27
C MET A 381 -5.34 -21.35 -14.12
N LEU A 382 -6.30 -21.16 -13.21
CA LEU A 382 -6.13 -20.47 -11.95
C LEU A 382 -5.67 -21.50 -10.91
N ASP A 383 -4.40 -21.42 -10.50
CA ASP A 383 -4.05 -21.85 -9.16
C ASP A 383 -4.84 -20.95 -8.20
N THR A 384 -5.90 -21.52 -7.64
CA THR A 384 -6.88 -20.78 -6.84
C THR A 384 -6.26 -20.47 -5.48
N PRO A 385 -6.01 -19.20 -5.12
CA PRO A 385 -5.67 -18.87 -3.74
C PRO A 385 -6.90 -19.17 -2.87
N PRO A 386 -6.73 -19.69 -1.65
CA PRO A 386 -7.88 -20.07 -0.83
C PRO A 386 -8.73 -18.83 -0.50
N LYS A 387 -10.04 -19.08 -0.43
CA LYS A 387 -11.09 -18.13 -0.08
C LYS A 387 -10.75 -17.37 1.22
N HIS A 388 -10.50 -16.07 1.14
CA HIS A 388 -10.75 -15.19 2.27
C HIS A 388 -12.22 -14.80 2.26
N GLY A 389 -13.01 -15.46 3.12
CA GLY A 389 -14.32 -14.97 3.49
C GLY A 389 -14.18 -13.60 4.16
N LEU A 390 -15.12 -12.70 3.86
CA LEU A 390 -15.26 -11.38 4.49
C LEU A 390 -15.65 -11.43 5.98
N ASN A 391 -15.17 -12.41 6.74
CA ASN A 391 -15.36 -12.49 8.18
C ASN A 391 -14.05 -12.97 8.83
N ARG A 392 -13.51 -12.08 9.69
CA ARG A 392 -12.28 -12.20 10.49
C ARG A 392 -10.99 -12.22 9.69
N THR A 393 -10.19 -11.18 9.91
CA THR A 393 -8.84 -11.06 9.33
C THR A 393 -7.86 -11.85 10.21
N PRO A 394 -6.71 -12.32 9.69
CA PRO A 394 -5.65 -12.92 10.51
C PRO A 394 -5.12 -12.01 11.64
N SER A 395 -5.48 -10.71 11.64
CA SER A 395 -5.29 -9.79 12.77
C SER A 395 -6.06 -10.23 14.02
N ASP A 396 -7.18 -10.96 13.87
CA ASP A 396 -8.08 -11.31 14.96
C ASP A 396 -7.62 -12.57 15.73
N ILE A 397 -6.74 -13.41 15.16
CA ILE A 397 -6.24 -14.66 15.78
C ILE A 397 -4.88 -14.44 16.47
N LEU A 398 -4.00 -13.63 15.87
CA LEU A 398 -2.71 -13.28 16.49
C LEU A 398 -2.90 -12.39 17.73
N ASP A 399 -3.97 -11.60 17.79
CA ASP A 399 -4.32 -10.79 18.97
C ASP A 399 -4.92 -11.64 20.12
N GLU A 400 -5.52 -12.81 19.84
CA GLU A 400 -6.05 -13.71 20.88
C GLU A 400 -4.93 -14.53 21.56
N GLU A 401 -3.96 -15.03 20.79
CA GLU A 401 -2.76 -15.70 21.32
C GLU A 401 -1.83 -14.71 22.02
N ALA A 402 -1.69 -13.47 21.52
CA ALA A 402 -0.99 -12.40 22.22
C ALA A 402 -1.72 -11.97 23.50
N SER A 403 -3.05 -11.98 23.54
CA SER A 403 -3.84 -11.64 24.73
C SER A 403 -3.78 -12.72 25.82
N THR A 404 -3.71 -14.01 25.44
CA THR A 404 -3.52 -15.12 26.39
C THR A 404 -2.07 -15.27 26.85
N ARG A 405 -1.09 -14.91 26.01
CA ARG A 405 0.33 -14.82 26.37
C ARG A 405 0.62 -13.61 27.28
N ALA A 406 0.05 -12.44 26.98
CA ALA A 406 0.19 -11.22 27.79
C ALA A 406 -0.50 -11.29 29.16
N LYS A 407 -1.47 -12.19 29.35
CA LYS A 407 -2.03 -12.49 30.68
C LYS A 407 -1.08 -13.31 31.56
N ARG A 408 -0.05 -13.97 31.01
CA ARG A 408 1.01 -14.66 31.76
C ARG A 408 2.28 -13.82 31.96
N ILE A 409 2.54 -12.84 31.08
CA ILE A 409 3.75 -11.97 31.10
C ILE A 409 3.66 -10.81 32.11
N ALA A 410 2.63 -10.75 32.96
CA ALA A 410 2.59 -9.76 34.04
C ALA A 410 3.61 -10.01 35.18
N GLN A 411 4.45 -11.05 35.06
CA GLN A 411 5.53 -11.39 35.97
C GLN A 411 6.74 -11.84 35.13
N ASP A 412 7.91 -11.25 35.42
CA ASP A 412 9.25 -11.46 34.83
C ASP A 412 9.63 -10.70 33.53
N ASP A 413 10.25 -9.53 33.75
CA ASP A 413 10.76 -8.55 32.78
C ASP A 413 12.13 -8.93 32.15
N ASN A 414 12.65 -10.15 32.33
CA ASN A 414 14.04 -10.49 31.95
C ASN A 414 14.20 -11.55 30.84
N SER A 415 13.12 -12.23 30.41
CA SER A 415 13.18 -13.24 29.34
C SER A 415 12.95 -12.69 27.93
N ASP A 416 12.40 -11.48 27.82
CA ASP A 416 12.01 -10.89 26.54
C ASP A 416 13.22 -10.40 25.72
N GLU A 417 14.35 -10.11 26.36
CA GLU A 417 15.55 -9.60 25.69
C GLU A 417 16.21 -10.67 24.80
N GLU A 418 16.14 -11.95 25.16
CA GLU A 418 16.68 -13.06 24.37
C GLU A 418 15.80 -13.44 23.15
N GLU A 419 14.47 -13.37 23.29
CA GLU A 419 13.53 -13.66 22.20
C GLU A 419 13.57 -12.55 21.13
N TRP A 420 13.77 -11.29 21.55
CA TRP A 420 13.94 -10.14 20.66
C TRP A 420 15.29 -10.11 19.96
N GLN A 421 16.39 -10.48 20.62
CA GLN A 421 17.69 -10.64 19.97
C GLN A 421 17.67 -11.74 18.91
N THR A 422 16.87 -12.80 19.12
CA THR A 422 16.69 -13.88 18.14
C THR A 422 15.93 -13.40 16.90
N PHE A 423 14.92 -12.53 17.05
CA PHE A 423 14.22 -11.89 15.92
C PHE A 423 15.11 -10.89 15.18
N GLU A 424 15.90 -10.10 15.90
CA GLU A 424 16.84 -9.13 15.34
C GLU A 424 17.92 -9.80 14.47
N LYS A 425 18.48 -10.93 14.95
CA LYS A 425 19.43 -11.75 14.19
C LYS A 425 18.83 -12.35 12.92
N LYS A 426 17.52 -12.63 12.92
CA LYS A 426 16.75 -13.16 11.78
C LYS A 426 16.39 -12.11 10.73
N MET A 427 16.23 -10.84 11.13
CA MET A 427 16.03 -9.71 10.21
C MET A 427 17.35 -9.20 9.62
N MET A 428 18.45 -9.26 10.37
CA MET A 428 19.81 -8.87 9.92
C MET A 428 20.44 -9.88 8.95
N SER A 429 19.88 -11.10 8.81
CA SER A 429 20.39 -12.17 7.95
C SER A 429 19.69 -12.28 6.59
N ILE A 430 18.80 -11.35 6.27
CA ILE A 430 18.19 -11.25 4.93
C ILE A 430 19.10 -10.32 4.11
N PRO A 431 19.78 -10.82 3.07
CA PRO A 431 20.72 -10.04 2.26
C PRO A 431 20.08 -8.86 1.53
#